data_AF-A0A914I6P6-F1
#
_entry.id   AF-A0A914I6P6-F1
#
_cell.length_a   1.000
_cell.length_b   1.000
_cell.length_c   1.000
_cell.angle_alpha   90.00
_cell.angle_beta   90.00
_cell.angle_gamma   90.00
#
_symmetry.space_group_name_H-M   'P 1'
#
loop_
_entity.id
_entity.type
_entity.pdbx_description
1 polymer ?
#
loop_
_entity_poly.entity_id
_entity_poly.type
_entity_poly.pdbx_seq_one_letter_code
_entity_poly.pdbx_strand_id
1 'polypeptide(L)'
;MKPERQPDEARSVQKLYELLPQASSFHRQLEQKGKETEQAAKKKKSTEPLKIWSWNVAGLRACVKKGGHQLIRESNADIVSLQETKCAEFPNEINALDEYQYKKLLVSKQNKGGYAGVALLSKEKPVRVDVGIGDADFDEQARYIQAEYPNFFFVVVYVTNAGQKLVNLQKRARKPVVIGGDMNVAHQEIDLRNPDTNRNKTAGFTDQERDAFTRLLDAGFVDVWRARNPGTTGAYTYWSYIGNRFSNNIGWRLDYFVVSQRVKRSIFLSAVEWEQTLRKNERKFIAIKLRSVFIQSDGRRSRIVISNSAWPSLHEDQGEFVHIGTFDHPYPSTKVLWIPDTKSAYPDLLATTGDYLRIWRLGGHSGASLEIRLDNNRSSEYCAPLTSADWNEVDVTLIGTSSIDTTCTIWQIETGQAVANTEHAIGGNVKTQLIAHDKEVFDIEFSKLSSGRDIFASAGADGSIRMFDLRHMEYSTIVFEEPCKKPLLRLAWNKQDHNYLATFAQNSNEIYILDIRIPSMPVSVLKNHTGSVNGIAWAPHSTCHLVTAAEDCQALIWDVHQIPRSVDDPILAYAASGEINQVQWSSALSDWISICYDKTLELLRV
;
A
#
# COMPACT_ATOMS: atom_id res chain seq x y z
N MET A 1 52.22 3.96 -22.09
CA MET A 1 51.54 2.71 -21.66
C MET A 1 51.22 2.84 -20.18
N LYS A 2 49.95 2.70 -19.78
CA LYS A 2 49.57 2.49 -18.37
C LYS A 2 49.32 0.98 -18.18
N PRO A 3 49.64 0.39 -17.02
CA PRO A 3 49.59 -1.06 -16.86
C PRO A 3 48.15 -1.57 -16.96
N GLU A 4 47.98 -2.73 -17.59
CA GLU A 4 46.73 -3.48 -17.61
C GLU A 4 46.35 -3.86 -16.17
N ARG A 5 45.07 -3.69 -15.82
CA ARG A 5 44.54 -4.20 -14.54
C ARG A 5 44.32 -5.70 -14.66
N GLN A 6 44.65 -6.43 -13.61
CA GLN A 6 44.70 -7.89 -13.61
C GLN A 6 43.32 -8.56 -13.77
N PRO A 7 43.25 -9.81 -14.27
CA PRO A 7 41.98 -10.45 -14.65
C PRO A 7 41.10 -10.94 -13.48
N ASP A 8 41.56 -10.86 -12.24
CA ASP A 8 40.96 -11.61 -11.12
C ASP A 8 39.67 -11.02 -10.52
N GLU A 9 39.38 -9.72 -10.72
CA GLU A 9 38.12 -9.12 -10.21
C GLU A 9 36.86 -9.77 -10.83
N ALA A 10 36.97 -10.29 -12.06
CA ALA A 10 35.87 -10.93 -12.80
C ALA A 10 35.31 -12.20 -12.13
N ARG A 11 36.15 -12.98 -11.44
CA ARG A 11 35.78 -14.26 -10.79
C ARG A 11 34.84 -14.08 -9.60
N SER A 12 34.87 -12.94 -8.93
CA SER A 12 34.23 -12.71 -7.63
C SER A 12 32.70 -12.63 -7.70
N VAL A 13 32.18 -12.32 -8.89
CA VAL A 13 30.79 -11.90 -9.10
C VAL A 13 29.94 -13.06 -9.59
N GLN A 14 30.48 -13.83 -10.53
CA GLN A 14 29.83 -14.99 -11.13
C GLN A 14 29.47 -16.02 -10.05
N LYS A 15 30.42 -16.31 -9.15
CA LYS A 15 30.21 -17.15 -7.96
C LYS A 15 29.06 -16.67 -7.07
N LEU A 16 28.92 -15.36 -6.87
CA LEU A 16 27.89 -14.80 -5.99
C LEU A 16 26.48 -15.08 -6.52
N TYR A 17 26.27 -14.94 -7.84
CA TYR A 17 25.02 -15.34 -8.49
C TYR A 17 24.79 -16.86 -8.53
N GLU A 18 25.86 -17.65 -8.63
CA GLU A 18 25.79 -19.11 -8.63
C GLU A 18 25.41 -19.69 -7.27
N LEU A 19 25.84 -19.06 -6.16
CA LEU A 19 25.70 -19.59 -4.80
C LEU A 19 24.36 -19.31 -4.12
N LEU A 20 23.66 -18.23 -4.48
CA LEU A 20 22.40 -17.84 -3.83
C LEU A 20 21.30 -18.93 -3.85
N PRO A 21 21.24 -19.86 -4.81
CA PRO A 21 20.34 -21.02 -4.76
C PRO A 21 20.86 -22.31 -4.05
N GLN A 22 22.04 -22.33 -3.38
CA GLN A 22 22.84 -23.58 -3.24
C GLN A 22 23.61 -23.86 -1.92
N ALA A 23 23.37 -24.99 -1.22
CA ALA A 23 24.08 -25.40 0.02
C ALA A 23 23.76 -26.79 0.70
N SER A 24 22.96 -27.75 0.18
CA SER A 24 22.24 -28.69 1.11
C SER A 24 22.93 -29.90 1.75
N SER A 25 22.63 -30.03 3.06
CA SER A 25 22.05 -31.17 3.81
C SER A 25 22.73 -31.28 5.19
N PHE A 26 21.98 -31.63 6.26
CA PHE A 26 22.44 -32.39 7.45
C PHE A 26 21.34 -32.40 8.53
N HIS A 27 20.73 -33.56 8.79
CA HIS A 27 19.90 -33.77 9.98
C HIS A 27 19.91 -35.24 10.42
N ARG A 28 20.57 -35.50 11.55
CA ARG A 28 20.33 -36.68 12.42
C ARG A 28 20.85 -36.54 13.86
N GLN A 29 21.26 -35.33 14.28
CA GLN A 29 21.87 -35.09 15.62
C GLN A 29 21.30 -33.87 16.37
N LEU A 30 20.34 -33.12 15.82
CA LEU A 30 19.79 -31.90 16.47
C LEU A 30 18.38 -32.05 17.04
N GLU A 31 17.65 -33.12 16.71
CA GLU A 31 16.27 -33.35 17.17
C GLU A 31 16.13 -33.55 18.69
N GLN A 32 17.24 -33.82 19.40
CA GLN A 32 17.27 -33.90 20.87
C GLN A 32 17.57 -32.56 21.56
N LYS A 33 18.23 -31.58 20.90
CA LYS A 33 18.54 -30.28 21.52
C LYS A 33 17.49 -29.19 21.30
N GLY A 34 16.62 -29.33 20.29
CA GLY A 34 15.60 -28.32 19.98
C GLY A 34 14.48 -28.19 21.03
N LYS A 35 14.17 -29.26 21.78
CA LYS A 35 13.02 -29.29 22.70
C LYS A 35 13.22 -28.48 23.99
N GLU A 36 14.45 -28.20 24.38
CA GLU A 36 14.76 -27.41 25.59
C GLU A 36 14.68 -25.89 25.33
N THR A 37 14.97 -25.45 24.10
CA THR A 37 14.95 -24.02 23.74
C THR A 37 13.53 -23.49 23.49
N GLU A 38 12.59 -24.37 23.14
CA GLU A 38 11.22 -24.05 22.75
C GLU A 38 10.36 -23.49 23.92
N GLN A 39 10.72 -23.81 25.16
CA GLN A 39 10.02 -23.31 26.35
C GLN A 39 10.48 -21.90 26.78
N ALA A 40 11.71 -21.51 26.46
CA ALA A 40 12.27 -20.21 26.83
C ALA A 40 11.77 -19.05 25.94
N ALA A 41 11.45 -19.34 24.67
CA ALA A 41 11.06 -18.35 23.67
C ALA A 41 9.59 -17.85 23.78
N LYS A 42 8.86 -18.22 24.84
CA LYS A 42 7.44 -17.85 25.06
C LYS A 42 7.23 -16.47 25.72
N LYS A 43 8.27 -15.64 25.89
CA LYS A 43 8.15 -14.27 26.44
C LYS A 43 8.66 -13.22 25.45
N LYS A 44 7.75 -12.31 25.08
CA LYS A 44 7.88 -11.22 24.10
C LYS A 44 8.15 -11.69 22.66
N LYS A 45 7.12 -11.60 21.81
CA LYS A 45 7.25 -11.39 20.36
C LYS A 45 6.52 -10.09 20.03
N SER A 46 7.16 -9.21 19.27
CA SER A 46 6.53 -8.01 18.71
C SER A 46 5.65 -8.38 17.52
N THR A 47 4.54 -7.65 17.35
CA THR A 47 3.55 -7.86 16.28
C THR A 47 3.70 -6.87 15.12
N GLU A 48 4.71 -6.00 15.16
CA GLU A 48 5.00 -5.04 14.10
C GLU A 48 5.61 -5.71 12.85
N PRO A 49 5.25 -5.27 11.62
CA PRO A 49 5.79 -5.83 10.39
C PRO A 49 7.26 -5.42 10.22
N LEU A 50 8.14 -6.42 10.14
CA LEU A 50 9.59 -6.23 10.08
C LEU A 50 10.02 -5.31 8.92
N LYS A 51 10.45 -4.08 9.25
CA LYS A 51 10.93 -3.08 8.30
C LYS A 51 12.41 -3.28 8.04
N ILE A 52 12.74 -3.70 6.81
CA ILE A 52 14.14 -3.88 6.37
C ILE A 52 14.53 -2.73 5.44
N TRP A 53 15.69 -2.12 5.69
CA TRP A 53 16.30 -1.08 4.87
C TRP A 53 17.61 -1.56 4.24
N SER A 54 17.90 -1.08 3.03
CA SER A 54 19.16 -1.28 2.33
C SER A 54 19.65 0.03 1.74
N TRP A 55 20.93 0.35 1.98
CA TRP A 55 21.51 1.63 1.59
C TRP A 55 22.99 1.54 1.19
N ASN A 56 23.27 1.74 -0.10
CA ASN A 56 24.62 2.06 -0.54
C ASN A 56 24.99 3.49 -0.08
N VAL A 57 25.65 3.60 1.07
CA VAL A 57 26.02 4.89 1.70
C VAL A 57 27.16 5.61 1.00
N ALA A 58 27.85 4.96 0.05
CA ALA A 58 29.07 5.39 -0.62
C ALA A 58 30.25 5.86 0.28
N GLY A 59 30.09 5.83 1.60
CA GLY A 59 31.08 6.12 2.63
C GLY A 59 30.41 6.55 3.94
N LEU A 60 30.32 5.65 4.92
CA LEU A 60 29.54 5.82 6.15
C LEU A 60 29.96 7.04 6.98
N ARG A 61 31.27 7.34 7.05
CA ARG A 61 31.77 8.57 7.73
C ARG A 61 31.33 9.87 7.03
N ALA A 62 31.13 9.87 5.72
CA ALA A 62 30.63 11.03 4.98
C ALA A 62 29.10 11.16 5.12
N CYS A 63 28.39 10.03 4.99
CA CYS A 63 26.96 9.89 5.25
C CYS A 63 26.58 10.41 6.65
N VAL A 64 27.30 10.01 7.71
CA VAL A 64 27.03 10.46 9.10
C VAL A 64 27.21 11.97 9.26
N LYS A 65 28.25 12.57 8.66
CA LYS A 65 28.47 14.03 8.65
C LYS A 65 27.36 14.82 7.95
N LYS A 66 26.61 14.18 7.04
CA LYS A 66 25.43 14.75 6.36
C LYS A 66 24.11 14.45 7.10
N GLY A 67 24.15 13.92 8.33
CA GLY A 67 22.96 13.58 9.11
C GLY A 67 22.42 12.16 8.87
N GLY A 68 23.08 11.30 8.10
CA GLY A 68 22.56 9.96 7.76
C GLY A 68 22.29 9.02 8.95
N HIS A 69 22.88 9.28 10.11
CA HIS A 69 22.53 8.57 11.36
C HIS A 69 21.14 8.95 11.90
N GLN A 70 20.68 10.18 11.65
CA GLN A 70 19.33 10.64 11.97
C GLN A 70 18.32 9.96 11.04
N LEU A 71 18.60 9.90 9.73
CA LEU A 71 17.77 9.15 8.77
C LEU A 71 17.65 7.66 9.15
N ILE A 72 18.73 7.01 9.61
CA ILE A 72 18.69 5.61 10.09
C ILE A 72 17.78 5.47 11.33
N ARG A 73 17.74 6.46 12.22
CA ARG A 73 16.86 6.49 13.39
C ARG A 73 15.40 6.76 13.00
N GLU A 74 15.16 7.81 12.24
CA GLU A 74 13.86 8.25 11.71
C GLU A 74 13.20 7.19 10.83
N SER A 75 14.00 6.35 10.17
CA SER A 75 13.50 5.18 9.43
C SER A 75 12.69 4.22 10.31
N ASN A 76 13.00 4.14 11.60
CA ASN A 76 12.53 3.12 12.53
C ASN A 76 12.64 1.67 11.97
N ALA A 77 13.61 1.39 11.09
CA ALA A 77 13.80 0.06 10.51
C ALA A 77 14.32 -0.95 11.54
N ASP A 78 13.81 -2.18 11.51
CA ASP A 78 14.22 -3.26 12.44
C ASP A 78 15.53 -3.92 12.01
N ILE A 79 15.82 -3.84 10.72
CA ILE A 79 17.07 -4.28 10.10
C ILE A 79 17.51 -3.23 9.10
N VAL A 80 18.75 -2.76 9.22
CA VAL A 80 19.38 -1.84 8.26
C VAL A 80 20.63 -2.51 7.71
N SER A 81 20.70 -2.61 6.39
CA SER A 81 21.89 -3.01 5.66
C SER A 81 22.54 -1.80 4.99
N LEU A 82 23.85 -1.67 5.13
CA LEU A 82 24.63 -0.57 4.57
C LEU A 82 25.71 -1.14 3.65
N GLN A 83 25.76 -0.70 2.40
CA GLN A 83 26.77 -1.07 1.41
C GLN A 83 27.75 0.10 1.16
N GLU A 84 28.96 -0.20 0.69
CA GLU A 84 30.03 0.79 0.51
C GLU A 84 30.37 1.59 1.79
N THR A 85 30.43 0.93 2.95
CA THR A 85 30.62 1.60 4.26
C THR A 85 31.94 2.39 4.36
N LYS A 86 33.00 1.92 3.69
CA LYS A 86 34.32 2.57 3.56
C LYS A 86 34.88 3.13 4.88
N CYS A 87 34.79 2.34 5.94
CA CYS A 87 35.34 2.67 7.25
C CYS A 87 35.86 1.41 7.96
N ALA A 88 36.85 1.58 8.85
CA ALA A 88 37.41 0.49 9.65
C ALA A 88 36.58 0.17 10.91
N GLU A 89 35.79 1.13 11.38
CA GLU A 89 34.96 1.07 12.57
C GLU A 89 33.66 1.85 12.34
N PHE A 90 32.63 1.60 13.15
CA PHE A 90 31.41 2.42 13.13
C PHE A 90 31.68 3.82 13.71
N PRO A 91 31.18 4.90 13.08
CA PRO A 91 31.17 6.23 13.69
C PRO A 91 30.43 6.24 15.04
N ASN A 92 30.81 7.15 15.94
CA ASN A 92 30.25 7.25 17.29
C ASN A 92 28.73 7.43 17.27
N GLU A 93 28.23 8.20 16.29
CA GLU A 93 26.82 8.50 16.06
C GLU A 93 26.02 7.26 15.65
N ILE A 94 26.66 6.29 14.97
CA ILE A 94 26.06 4.98 14.63
C ILE A 94 26.12 4.03 15.83
N ASN A 95 27.19 4.07 16.62
CA ASN A 95 27.29 3.29 17.86
C ASN A 95 26.20 3.69 18.86
N ALA A 96 25.95 5.00 19.00
CA ALA A 96 24.92 5.63 19.83
C ALA A 96 23.47 5.49 19.31
N LEU A 97 23.22 4.61 18.33
CA LEU A 97 21.88 4.15 17.97
C LEU A 97 21.52 2.94 18.85
N ASP A 98 21.26 3.16 20.14
CA ASP A 98 20.99 2.11 21.13
C ASP A 98 19.77 1.23 20.79
N GLU A 99 18.84 1.76 19.98
CA GLU A 99 17.71 1.02 19.44
C GLU A 99 18.13 -0.22 18.60
N TYR A 100 19.31 -0.19 17.96
CA TYR A 100 19.88 -1.34 17.25
C TYR A 100 20.79 -2.17 18.17
N GLN A 101 20.19 -3.14 18.87
CA GLN A 101 20.87 -4.02 19.83
C GLN A 101 22.00 -4.86 19.22
N TYR A 102 21.95 -5.13 17.91
CA TYR A 102 23.00 -5.83 17.18
C TYR A 102 23.57 -4.95 16.07
N LYS A 103 24.89 -4.77 16.06
CA LYS A 103 25.62 -4.02 15.04
C LYS A 103 26.82 -4.84 14.57
N LYS A 104 26.95 -5.07 13.26
CA LYS A 104 28.06 -5.79 12.64
C LYS A 104 28.58 -5.01 11.44
N LEU A 105 29.82 -4.55 11.53
CA LEU A 105 30.58 -4.03 10.38
C LEU A 105 31.49 -5.14 9.86
N LEU A 106 31.55 -5.30 8.53
CA LEU A 106 32.52 -6.13 7.84
C LEU A 106 33.39 -5.20 6.96
N VAL A 107 34.70 -5.28 7.13
CA VAL A 107 35.67 -4.36 6.51
C VAL A 107 36.63 -5.16 5.64
N SER A 108 36.86 -4.70 4.40
CA SER A 108 37.79 -5.35 3.49
C SER A 108 39.19 -5.41 4.09
N LYS A 109 39.79 -6.60 4.07
CA LYS A 109 41.19 -6.81 4.48
C LYS A 109 42.16 -6.25 3.44
N GLN A 110 41.75 -6.24 2.18
CA GLN A 110 42.48 -5.63 1.09
C GLN A 110 42.46 -4.09 1.26
N ASN A 111 43.66 -3.48 1.18
CA ASN A 111 43.94 -2.04 1.30
C ASN A 111 43.81 -1.36 2.69
N LYS A 112 44.01 -2.10 3.81
CA LYS A 112 44.34 -1.54 5.15
C LYS A 112 43.46 -0.37 5.68
N GLY A 113 42.19 -0.23 5.28
CA GLY A 113 41.41 0.94 5.74
C GLY A 113 39.99 1.15 5.21
N GLY A 114 39.32 0.11 4.69
CA GLY A 114 37.94 0.24 4.22
C GLY A 114 37.80 0.89 2.84
N TYR A 115 38.29 0.21 1.81
CA TYR A 115 37.93 0.54 0.40
C TYR A 115 36.55 -0.03 0.02
N ALA A 116 36.21 -1.18 0.58
CA ALA A 116 34.91 -1.82 0.50
C ALA A 116 34.52 -2.38 1.88
N GLY A 117 33.23 -2.56 2.09
CA GLY A 117 32.66 -3.08 3.32
C GLY A 117 31.14 -3.00 3.32
N VAL A 118 30.51 -3.90 4.07
CA VAL A 118 29.07 -3.90 4.34
C VAL A 118 28.83 -3.87 5.84
N ALA A 119 27.68 -3.37 6.27
CA ALA A 119 27.25 -3.42 7.66
C ALA A 119 25.80 -3.88 7.79
N LEU A 120 25.50 -4.45 8.95
CA LEU A 120 24.19 -4.84 9.41
C LEU A 120 23.94 -4.20 10.77
N LEU A 121 22.88 -3.41 10.90
CA LEU A 121 22.31 -2.96 12.16
C LEU A 121 20.97 -3.68 12.32
N SER A 122 20.63 -4.14 13.52
CA SER A 122 19.31 -4.72 13.79
C SER A 122 18.87 -4.46 15.23
N LYS A 123 17.58 -4.16 15.41
CA LYS A 123 16.94 -4.01 16.72
C LYS A 123 16.91 -5.33 17.49
N GLU A 124 16.76 -6.45 16.78
CA GLU A 124 16.86 -7.80 17.36
C GLU A 124 18.20 -8.44 17.04
N LYS A 125 18.72 -9.23 17.98
CA LYS A 125 19.95 -10.00 17.76
C LYS A 125 19.66 -11.23 16.87
N PRO A 126 20.36 -11.40 15.73
CA PRO A 126 20.21 -12.62 14.93
C PRO A 126 20.59 -13.88 15.71
N VAL A 127 19.95 -15.00 15.39
CA VAL A 127 20.25 -16.34 15.94
C VAL A 127 21.70 -16.73 15.62
N ARG A 128 22.14 -16.41 14.40
CA ARG A 128 23.49 -16.65 13.89
C ARG A 128 23.84 -15.57 12.88
N VAL A 129 25.11 -15.18 12.80
CA VAL A 129 25.63 -14.35 11.71
C VAL A 129 26.87 -14.99 11.14
N ASP A 130 26.80 -15.36 9.86
CA ASP A 130 27.92 -15.81 9.06
C ASP A 130 28.44 -14.64 8.21
N VAL A 131 29.75 -14.59 8.02
CA VAL A 131 30.43 -13.59 7.18
C VAL A 131 31.26 -14.31 6.14
N GLY A 132 31.15 -13.86 4.90
CA GLY A 132 31.72 -14.59 3.76
C GLY A 132 30.93 -15.84 3.34
N ILE A 133 31.44 -16.50 2.31
CA ILE A 133 30.88 -17.69 1.64
C ILE A 133 31.81 -18.91 1.74
N GLY A 134 32.96 -18.79 2.42
CA GLY A 134 33.96 -19.85 2.53
C GLY A 134 34.99 -19.86 1.40
N ASP A 135 35.13 -18.74 0.69
CA ASP A 135 36.10 -18.53 -0.39
C ASP A 135 37.03 -17.39 0.03
N ALA A 136 38.33 -17.68 0.18
CA ALA A 136 39.26 -16.73 0.81
C ALA A 136 39.37 -15.40 0.05
N ASP A 137 39.44 -15.45 -1.28
CA ASP A 137 39.57 -14.27 -2.15
C ASP A 137 38.32 -13.38 -2.10
N PHE A 138 37.15 -13.99 -1.90
CA PHE A 138 35.88 -13.28 -1.74
C PHE A 138 35.70 -12.73 -0.31
N ASP A 139 35.99 -13.55 0.70
CA ASP A 139 35.76 -13.24 2.11
C ASP A 139 36.68 -12.09 2.58
N GLU A 140 37.86 -11.93 1.96
CA GLU A 140 38.72 -10.76 2.14
C GLU A 140 38.10 -9.43 1.67
N GLN A 141 37.20 -9.45 0.69
CA GLN A 141 36.59 -8.24 0.12
C GLN A 141 35.47 -7.66 0.99
N ALA A 142 35.00 -8.42 1.99
CA ALA A 142 34.01 -7.98 2.99
C ALA A 142 32.67 -7.50 2.42
N ARG A 143 32.07 -8.26 1.50
CA ARG A 143 30.87 -7.86 0.75
C ARG A 143 29.61 -8.68 1.03
N TYR A 144 29.67 -9.59 2.00
CA TYR A 144 28.59 -10.53 2.30
C TYR A 144 28.44 -10.74 3.81
N ILE A 145 27.24 -10.50 4.32
CA ILE A 145 26.80 -10.88 5.67
C ILE A 145 25.51 -11.67 5.52
N GLN A 146 25.46 -12.89 6.08
CA GLN A 146 24.23 -13.66 6.24
C GLN A 146 23.83 -13.66 7.71
N ALA A 147 22.65 -13.13 8.02
CA ALA A 147 22.05 -13.17 9.35
C ALA A 147 20.86 -14.15 9.36
N GLU A 148 20.91 -15.14 10.23
CA GLU A 148 19.78 -16.04 10.49
C GLU A 148 18.86 -15.45 11.56
N TYR A 149 17.60 -15.28 11.21
CA TYR A 149 16.53 -14.96 12.14
C TYR A 149 15.64 -16.22 12.35
N PRO A 150 14.73 -16.23 13.34
CA PRO A 150 13.88 -17.39 13.61
C PRO A 150 13.12 -17.89 12.36
N ASN A 151 12.62 -16.95 11.54
CA ASN A 151 11.70 -17.26 10.43
C ASN A 151 12.35 -17.19 9.03
N PHE A 152 13.48 -16.51 8.86
CA PHE A 152 14.09 -16.25 7.53
C PHE A 152 15.60 -15.99 7.65
N PHE A 153 16.30 -15.98 6.51
CA PHE A 153 17.68 -15.48 6.41
C PHE A 153 17.67 -14.09 5.77
N PHE A 154 18.41 -13.15 6.33
CA PHE A 154 18.73 -11.88 5.69
C PHE A 154 20.15 -11.90 5.14
N VAL A 155 20.33 -11.50 3.89
CA VAL A 155 21.62 -11.43 3.21
C VAL A 155 21.88 -9.99 2.80
N VAL A 156 22.95 -9.41 3.33
CA VAL A 156 23.51 -8.13 2.89
C VAL A 156 24.56 -8.41 1.83
N VAL A 157 24.41 -7.80 0.66
CA VAL A 157 25.32 -8.02 -0.48
C VAL A 157 25.81 -6.71 -1.10
N TYR A 158 27.06 -6.72 -1.56
CA TYR A 158 27.61 -5.73 -2.50
C TYR A 158 28.34 -6.47 -3.63
N VAL A 159 27.73 -6.53 -4.80
CA VAL A 159 28.25 -7.26 -5.96
C VAL A 159 29.15 -6.33 -6.80
N THR A 160 30.21 -6.81 -7.46
CA THR A 160 30.95 -6.04 -8.49
C THR A 160 30.54 -6.46 -9.91
N ASN A 161 31.22 -5.96 -10.94
CA ASN A 161 30.98 -6.29 -12.35
C ASN A 161 31.54 -7.67 -12.74
N ALA A 162 30.80 -8.46 -13.52
CA ALA A 162 31.17 -9.84 -13.87
C ALA A 162 31.96 -9.93 -15.19
N GLY A 163 32.94 -10.85 -15.25
CA GLY A 163 33.58 -11.27 -16.49
C GLY A 163 33.58 -12.80 -16.63
N GLN A 164 33.32 -13.29 -17.85
CA GLN A 164 32.99 -14.68 -18.21
C GLN A 164 33.72 -15.84 -17.48
N LYS A 165 32.98 -16.65 -16.72
CA LYS A 165 32.63 -18.09 -16.96
C LYS A 165 31.88 -18.72 -15.76
N LEU A 166 30.94 -19.65 -16.01
CA LEU A 166 30.07 -20.29 -14.98
C LEU A 166 30.31 -21.80 -14.75
N VAL A 167 30.06 -22.30 -13.53
CA VAL A 167 29.86 -23.74 -13.15
C VAL A 167 28.89 -23.91 -11.94
N ASN A 168 28.00 -24.92 -11.98
CA ASN A 168 26.91 -25.22 -11.01
C ASN A 168 27.31 -25.97 -9.70
N LEU A 169 26.53 -25.90 -8.58
CA LEU A 169 25.73 -27.04 -7.99
C LEU A 169 24.93 -26.81 -6.65
N GLN A 170 23.63 -27.17 -6.69
CA GLN A 170 22.42 -26.81 -5.88
C GLN A 170 22.22 -27.11 -4.35
N LYS A 171 21.08 -26.53 -3.83
CA LYS A 171 20.07 -26.95 -2.79
C LYS A 171 20.01 -26.04 -1.51
N ARG A 172 19.24 -26.29 -0.43
CA ARG A 172 19.49 -25.67 0.92
C ARG A 172 18.81 -24.32 1.23
N ALA A 173 17.48 -24.28 1.21
CA ALA A 173 16.74 -23.37 2.10
C ALA A 173 15.39 -23.94 2.56
N ARG A 174 15.25 -24.34 3.84
CA ARG A 174 13.93 -24.60 4.49
C ARG A 174 13.26 -23.27 4.88
N LYS A 175 14.00 -22.37 5.53
CA LYS A 175 13.60 -20.97 5.75
C LYS A 175 13.72 -20.15 4.45
N PRO A 176 12.84 -19.18 4.18
CA PRO A 176 13.00 -18.20 3.09
C PRO A 176 14.25 -17.33 3.27
N VAL A 177 14.72 -16.77 2.15
CA VAL A 177 15.86 -15.84 2.09
C VAL A 177 15.39 -14.48 1.57
N VAL A 178 15.88 -13.41 2.19
CA VAL A 178 15.70 -12.01 1.79
C VAL A 178 17.09 -11.43 1.54
N ILE A 179 17.36 -11.01 0.31
CA ILE A 179 18.61 -10.37 -0.10
C ILE A 179 18.34 -8.88 -0.24
N GLY A 180 19.17 -8.04 0.40
CA GLY A 180 19.14 -6.58 0.27
C GLY A 180 20.52 -6.05 -0.11
N GLY A 181 20.61 -5.32 -1.20
CA GLY A 181 21.85 -4.64 -1.56
C GLY A 181 22.00 -4.25 -3.03
N ASP A 182 23.18 -3.69 -3.30
CA ASP A 182 23.63 -3.31 -4.63
C ASP A 182 24.14 -4.56 -5.37
N MET A 183 23.39 -4.94 -6.41
CA MET A 183 23.67 -6.09 -7.26
C MET A 183 24.54 -5.72 -8.48
N ASN A 184 24.85 -4.43 -8.69
CA ASN A 184 25.59 -3.91 -9.84
C ASN A 184 25.16 -4.50 -11.21
N VAL A 185 23.86 -4.73 -11.40
CA VAL A 185 23.25 -5.09 -12.69
C VAL A 185 21.92 -4.36 -12.87
N ALA A 186 21.68 -3.79 -14.04
CA ALA A 186 20.35 -3.37 -14.48
C ALA A 186 19.73 -4.53 -15.28
N HIS A 187 18.68 -5.19 -14.75
CA HIS A 187 18.19 -6.45 -15.30
C HIS A 187 17.51 -6.29 -16.66
N GLN A 188 16.54 -5.38 -16.74
CA GLN A 188 15.76 -5.12 -17.96
C GLN A 188 16.17 -3.79 -18.60
N GLU A 189 15.82 -3.58 -19.87
CA GLU A 189 16.10 -2.29 -20.55
C GLU A 189 15.41 -1.10 -19.87
N ILE A 190 14.25 -1.35 -19.25
CA ILE A 190 13.52 -0.39 -18.42
C ILE A 190 14.22 -0.01 -17.09
N ASP A 191 15.26 -0.75 -16.70
CA ASP A 191 16.09 -0.46 -15.51
C ASP A 191 17.20 0.56 -15.78
N LEU A 192 17.29 1.08 -17.01
CA LEU A 192 18.38 1.97 -17.43
C LEU A 192 17.90 3.00 -18.47
N ARG A 193 18.33 4.27 -18.36
CA ARG A 193 17.78 5.34 -19.22
C ARG A 193 18.14 5.23 -20.72
N ASN A 194 19.33 4.71 -21.04
CA ASN A 194 19.88 4.66 -22.42
C ASN A 194 20.40 3.25 -22.81
N PRO A 195 19.55 2.21 -22.92
CA PRO A 195 19.97 0.81 -23.06
C PRO A 195 20.88 0.55 -24.26
N ASP A 196 20.52 1.01 -25.46
CA ASP A 196 21.24 0.74 -26.73
C ASP A 196 22.71 1.19 -26.72
N THR A 197 22.97 2.27 -25.97
CA THR A 197 24.32 2.85 -25.84
C THR A 197 25.19 2.14 -24.80
N ASN A 198 24.59 1.36 -23.89
CA ASN A 198 25.30 0.69 -22.80
C ASN A 198 25.35 -0.84 -22.92
N ARG A 199 24.41 -1.46 -23.64
CA ARG A 199 24.32 -2.93 -23.75
C ARG A 199 25.62 -3.52 -24.29
N ASN A 200 26.23 -4.42 -23.52
CA ASN A 200 27.54 -5.05 -23.80
C ASN A 200 28.72 -4.07 -24.01
N LYS A 201 28.56 -2.79 -23.67
CA LYS A 201 29.59 -1.73 -23.79
C LYS A 201 30.01 -1.20 -22.43
N THR A 202 29.11 -1.23 -21.46
CA THR A 202 29.32 -0.77 -20.08
C THR A 202 28.97 -1.90 -19.12
N ALA A 203 29.82 -2.12 -18.12
CA ALA A 203 29.58 -3.11 -17.08
C ALA A 203 28.36 -2.75 -16.21
N GLY A 204 27.70 -3.77 -15.66
CA GLY A 204 26.37 -3.67 -15.05
C GLY A 204 25.21 -3.62 -16.05
N PHE A 205 25.48 -3.69 -17.37
CA PHE A 205 24.47 -3.87 -18.41
C PHE A 205 24.98 -4.74 -19.57
N THR A 206 25.80 -5.75 -19.25
CA THR A 206 26.12 -6.83 -20.19
C THR A 206 25.06 -7.92 -20.15
N ASP A 207 24.89 -8.65 -21.24
CA ASP A 207 23.96 -9.79 -21.28
C ASP A 207 24.36 -10.88 -20.28
N GLN A 208 25.66 -11.05 -19.99
CA GLN A 208 26.15 -12.04 -19.03
C GLN A 208 25.71 -11.76 -17.59
N GLU A 209 25.75 -10.49 -17.17
CA GLU A 209 25.28 -10.03 -15.87
C GLU A 209 23.74 -10.14 -15.79
N ARG A 210 23.04 -9.77 -16.86
CA ARG A 210 21.57 -9.87 -16.97
C ARG A 210 21.09 -11.32 -16.94
N ASP A 211 21.76 -12.23 -17.63
CA ASP A 211 21.47 -13.67 -17.62
C ASP A 211 21.82 -14.32 -16.27
N ALA A 212 22.83 -13.82 -15.56
CA ALA A 212 23.12 -14.23 -14.19
C ALA A 212 21.98 -13.81 -13.23
N PHE A 213 21.47 -12.58 -13.37
CA PHE A 213 20.31 -12.11 -12.60
C PHE A 213 19.02 -12.87 -12.98
N THR A 214 18.78 -13.14 -14.26
CA THR A 214 17.64 -13.96 -14.71
C THR A 214 17.67 -15.36 -14.08
N ARG A 215 18.83 -16.04 -14.10
CA ARG A 215 18.99 -17.35 -13.43
C ARG A 215 18.74 -17.30 -11.92
N LEU A 216 19.08 -16.19 -11.25
CA LEU A 216 18.76 -16.00 -9.83
C LEU A 216 17.23 -15.98 -9.63
N LEU A 217 16.49 -15.24 -10.47
CA LEU A 217 15.02 -15.20 -10.41
C LEU A 217 14.40 -16.57 -10.75
N ASP A 218 14.84 -17.20 -11.84
CA ASP A 218 14.37 -18.52 -12.28
C ASP A 218 14.60 -19.62 -11.23
N ALA A 219 15.62 -19.47 -10.37
CA ALA A 219 15.88 -20.34 -9.23
C ALA A 219 14.85 -20.20 -8.07
N GLY A 220 13.74 -19.50 -8.30
CA GLY A 220 12.67 -19.29 -7.32
C GLY A 220 12.88 -18.06 -6.45
N PHE A 221 13.52 -17.01 -6.99
CA PHE A 221 13.62 -15.70 -6.36
C PHE A 221 12.88 -14.61 -7.14
N VAL A 222 12.67 -13.47 -6.51
CA VAL A 222 11.83 -12.38 -7.01
C VAL A 222 12.49 -11.05 -6.72
N ASP A 223 12.77 -10.28 -7.77
CA ASP A 223 12.96 -8.84 -7.70
C ASP A 223 11.63 -8.20 -7.27
N VAL A 224 11.58 -7.75 -6.01
CA VAL A 224 10.36 -7.26 -5.38
C VAL A 224 9.85 -6.01 -6.10
N TRP A 225 10.75 -5.09 -6.45
CA TRP A 225 10.39 -3.81 -7.05
C TRP A 225 9.76 -4.00 -8.42
N ARG A 226 10.40 -4.76 -9.31
CA ARG A 226 9.87 -5.00 -10.66
C ARG A 226 8.62 -5.88 -10.65
N ALA A 227 8.48 -6.80 -9.69
CA ALA A 227 7.28 -7.61 -9.53
C ALA A 227 6.06 -6.83 -9.02
N ARG A 228 6.25 -5.71 -8.30
CA ARG A 228 5.19 -4.80 -7.86
C ARG A 228 4.94 -3.65 -8.84
N ASN A 229 5.95 -3.25 -9.62
CA ASN A 229 5.93 -2.12 -10.54
C ASN A 229 6.24 -2.55 -12.00
N PRO A 230 5.40 -3.42 -12.61
CA PRO A 230 5.57 -3.82 -14.00
C PRO A 230 5.34 -2.60 -14.92
N GLY A 231 6.31 -2.27 -15.77
CA GLY A 231 6.22 -1.15 -16.70
C GLY A 231 6.63 0.23 -16.16
N THR A 232 6.93 0.38 -14.86
CA THR A 232 7.42 1.68 -14.33
C THR A 232 8.84 1.97 -14.81
N THR A 233 8.98 3.04 -15.61
CA THR A 233 10.26 3.59 -16.11
C THR A 233 10.85 4.61 -15.13
N GLY A 234 12.17 4.87 -15.17
CA GLY A 234 12.76 6.00 -14.44
C GLY A 234 13.07 5.77 -12.96
N ALA A 235 12.71 4.60 -12.41
CA ALA A 235 12.98 4.19 -11.04
C ALA A 235 14.41 3.65 -10.86
N TYR A 236 15.39 4.53 -11.07
CA TYR A 236 16.82 4.23 -10.93
C TYR A 236 17.29 4.39 -9.47
N THR A 237 18.46 3.84 -9.14
CA THR A 237 19.08 3.95 -7.80
C THR A 237 20.52 4.50 -7.87
N TYR A 238 21.10 4.56 -9.07
CA TYR A 238 22.43 5.12 -9.34
C TYR A 238 22.42 6.12 -10.51
N TRP A 239 23.20 7.20 -10.36
CA TRP A 239 23.54 8.17 -11.40
C TRP A 239 25.04 8.47 -11.34
N SER A 240 25.66 8.63 -12.52
CA SER A 240 27.03 9.16 -12.58
C SER A 240 27.06 10.64 -12.18
N TYR A 241 28.10 11.03 -11.45
CA TYR A 241 28.39 12.41 -11.04
C TYR A 241 28.61 13.36 -12.24
N ILE A 242 28.85 12.83 -13.45
CA ILE A 242 29.20 13.60 -14.65
C ILE A 242 27.94 14.02 -15.42
N GLY A 243 27.81 15.32 -15.69
CA GLY A 243 26.83 15.86 -16.64
C GLY A 243 25.41 16.05 -16.08
N ASN A 244 25.28 16.39 -14.79
CA ASN A 244 24.00 16.68 -14.11
C ASN A 244 22.93 15.57 -14.26
N ARG A 245 23.37 14.31 -14.42
CA ARG A 245 22.50 13.17 -14.75
C ARG A 245 21.44 12.87 -13.70
N PHE A 246 21.70 13.19 -12.43
CA PHE A 246 20.71 13.08 -11.36
C PHE A 246 19.47 13.95 -11.65
N SER A 247 19.66 15.25 -11.89
CA SER A 247 18.58 16.21 -12.17
C SER A 247 17.78 15.88 -13.43
N ASN A 248 18.44 15.28 -14.43
CA ASN A 248 17.81 14.86 -15.70
C ASN A 248 17.21 13.43 -15.64
N ASN A 249 17.28 12.78 -14.47
CA ASN A 249 16.98 11.37 -14.23
C ASN A 249 17.53 10.41 -15.30
N ILE A 250 18.85 10.46 -15.51
CA ILE A 250 19.62 9.59 -16.42
C ILE A 250 20.42 8.59 -15.58
N GLY A 251 19.73 7.56 -15.07
CA GLY A 251 20.25 6.61 -14.10
C GLY A 251 20.15 5.14 -14.50
N TRP A 252 20.50 4.30 -13.54
CA TRP A 252 20.55 2.84 -13.55
C TRP A 252 19.88 2.32 -12.26
N ARG A 253 19.06 1.27 -12.31
CA ARG A 253 18.60 0.54 -11.12
C ARG A 253 19.56 -0.61 -10.82
N LEU A 254 20.33 -0.47 -9.74
CA LEU A 254 21.38 -1.41 -9.34
C LEU A 254 21.15 -1.99 -7.93
N ASP A 255 20.36 -1.31 -7.10
CA ASP A 255 20.01 -1.73 -5.75
C ASP A 255 18.67 -2.48 -5.77
N TYR A 256 18.63 -3.64 -5.11
CA TYR A 256 17.48 -4.55 -5.12
C TYR A 256 17.16 -5.07 -3.73
N PHE A 257 15.87 -5.38 -3.53
CA PHE A 257 15.48 -6.50 -2.69
C PHE A 257 15.12 -7.69 -3.59
N VAL A 258 15.80 -8.81 -3.37
CA VAL A 258 15.54 -10.08 -4.05
C VAL A 258 15.18 -11.13 -3.00
N VAL A 259 13.99 -11.74 -3.10
CA VAL A 259 13.48 -12.65 -2.06
C VAL A 259 13.12 -14.01 -2.63
N SER A 260 13.10 -15.05 -1.80
CA SER A 260 12.51 -16.32 -2.20
C SER A 260 11.03 -16.14 -2.58
N GLN A 261 10.60 -16.70 -3.72
CA GLN A 261 9.22 -16.65 -4.24
C GLN A 261 8.16 -17.02 -3.18
N ARG A 262 8.48 -17.92 -2.24
CA ARG A 262 7.60 -18.33 -1.14
C ARG A 262 7.23 -17.21 -0.15
N VAL A 263 8.02 -16.13 -0.05
CA VAL A 263 7.70 -14.92 0.74
C VAL A 263 7.29 -13.72 -0.12
N LYS A 264 7.18 -13.87 -1.45
CA LYS A 264 6.69 -12.80 -2.35
C LYS A 264 5.35 -12.20 -1.89
N ARG A 265 4.46 -13.06 -1.37
CA ARG A 265 3.13 -12.66 -0.87
C ARG A 265 3.20 -11.90 0.47
N SER A 266 4.24 -12.16 1.27
CA SER A 266 4.48 -11.56 2.59
C SER A 266 5.27 -10.25 2.54
N ILE A 267 5.37 -9.60 1.37
CA ILE A 267 6.01 -8.30 1.21
C ILE A 267 4.96 -7.28 0.84
N PHE A 268 4.71 -6.33 1.73
CA PHE A 268 3.51 -5.51 1.65
C PHE A 268 3.59 -4.31 0.69
N LEU A 269 4.78 -3.91 0.20
CA LEU A 269 5.03 -2.88 -0.83
C LEU A 269 6.54 -2.81 -1.11
N SER A 270 6.98 -2.57 -2.33
CA SER A 270 8.32 -2.02 -2.53
C SER A 270 8.18 -0.57 -2.99
N ALA A 271 8.81 0.36 -2.27
CA ALA A 271 9.03 1.76 -2.66
C ALA A 271 10.43 1.92 -3.29
N VAL A 272 10.67 3.00 -4.03
CA VAL A 272 12.02 3.54 -4.31
C VAL A 272 11.91 5.02 -4.00
N GLU A 273 12.53 5.47 -2.90
CA GLU A 273 12.21 6.76 -2.28
C GLU A 273 13.24 7.86 -2.56
N TRP A 274 12.76 9.12 -2.59
CA TRP A 274 13.54 10.27 -3.03
C TRP A 274 13.43 11.45 -2.07
N GLU A 275 14.48 11.71 -1.30
CA GLU A 275 14.57 12.96 -0.53
C GLU A 275 15.50 14.00 -1.21
N GLN A 276 15.07 15.26 -1.32
CA GLN A 276 15.86 16.36 -1.89
C GLN A 276 16.58 17.23 -0.84
N THR A 277 16.26 17.04 0.44
CA THR A 277 16.63 17.94 1.55
C THR A 277 18.15 17.98 1.83
N LEU A 278 18.89 16.94 1.46
CA LEU A 278 20.36 16.88 1.56
C LEU A 278 21.03 17.35 0.27
N ARG A 279 21.48 18.61 0.23
CA ARG A 279 22.19 19.18 -0.94
C ARG A 279 23.51 18.44 -1.21
N LYS A 280 23.70 18.07 -2.49
CA LYS A 280 24.84 17.35 -3.10
C LYS A 280 25.02 15.87 -2.70
N ASN A 281 24.40 15.03 -3.54
CA ASN A 281 24.83 13.70 -3.99
C ASN A 281 25.11 12.63 -2.92
N GLU A 282 24.20 11.66 -2.78
CA GLU A 282 24.47 10.24 -2.48
C GLU A 282 23.19 9.38 -2.75
N ARG A 283 23.32 8.04 -2.75
CA ARG A 283 22.33 7.05 -3.28
C ARG A 283 21.18 6.72 -2.28
N LYS A 284 20.15 5.97 -2.74
CA LYS A 284 18.79 5.87 -2.11
C LYS A 284 18.21 4.43 -2.02
N PHE A 285 17.04 4.29 -1.38
CA PHE A 285 16.54 3.09 -0.64
C PHE A 285 15.21 2.48 -1.17
N ILE A 286 14.75 1.38 -0.54
CA ILE A 286 13.46 0.67 -0.78
C ILE A 286 12.68 0.39 0.54
N ALA A 287 11.34 0.55 0.60
CA ALA A 287 10.49 0.40 1.81
C ALA A 287 9.00 -0.07 1.57
N ILE A 288 8.20 -0.38 2.63
CA ILE A 288 6.91 -1.14 2.61
C ILE A 288 5.68 -0.46 3.33
N LYS A 289 4.46 -0.31 2.71
CA LYS A 289 3.13 0.17 3.23
C LYS A 289 1.88 -0.09 2.29
N LEU A 290 0.68 -0.41 2.82
CA LEU A 290 -0.67 -0.22 2.17
C LEU A 290 -1.64 0.48 3.18
N ARG A 291 -3.00 0.45 3.07
CA ARG A 291 -3.93 1.36 3.82
C ARG A 291 -5.35 0.87 4.13
N SER A 292 -6.00 1.47 5.13
CA SER A 292 -7.44 1.54 5.45
C SER A 292 -7.72 2.78 6.34
N VAL A 293 -8.99 3.17 6.57
CA VAL A 293 -9.36 4.31 7.46
C VAL A 293 -10.64 3.99 8.23
N PHE A 294 -10.72 4.43 9.48
CA PHE A 294 -11.95 4.49 10.26
C PHE A 294 -12.00 5.74 11.16
N ILE A 295 -13.16 6.00 11.77
CA ILE A 295 -13.42 7.18 12.60
C ILE A 295 -13.64 6.73 14.04
N GLN A 296 -13.00 7.38 15.00
CA GLN A 296 -13.28 7.20 16.43
C GLN A 296 -13.76 8.55 16.99
N SER A 297 -15.01 8.63 17.46
CA SER A 297 -15.56 9.87 18.05
C SER A 297 -15.62 9.79 19.57
N ASP A 298 -15.26 10.88 20.25
CA ASP A 298 -15.32 11.00 21.73
C ASP A 298 -16.47 11.88 22.23
N GLY A 299 -17.38 12.26 21.32
CA GLY A 299 -18.58 13.04 21.64
C GLY A 299 -18.38 14.56 21.68
N ARG A 300 -17.14 15.07 21.52
CA ARG A 300 -16.89 16.52 21.30
C ARG A 300 -15.86 16.83 20.21
N ARG A 301 -14.97 15.89 19.88
CA ARG A 301 -14.14 15.93 18.67
C ARG A 301 -14.16 14.55 18.01
N SER A 302 -13.83 14.50 16.73
CA SER A 302 -13.71 13.21 16.04
C SER A 302 -12.28 12.98 15.60
N ARG A 303 -11.77 11.82 15.97
CA ARG A 303 -10.41 11.38 15.75
C ARG A 303 -10.41 10.44 14.57
N ILE A 304 -9.98 10.92 13.41
CA ILE A 304 -9.85 10.06 12.23
C ILE A 304 -8.60 9.19 12.44
N VAL A 305 -8.77 7.88 12.31
CA VAL A 305 -7.72 6.88 12.49
C VAL A 305 -7.43 6.26 11.14
N ILE A 306 -6.23 6.52 10.64
CA ILE A 306 -5.72 5.87 9.44
C ILE A 306 -5.04 4.58 9.90
N SER A 307 -5.55 3.45 9.44
CA SER A 307 -5.07 2.11 9.79
C SER A 307 -4.45 1.44 8.58
N ASN A 308 -3.83 0.27 8.78
CA ASN A 308 -3.21 -0.47 7.69
C ASN A 308 -3.95 -1.78 7.37
N SER A 309 -4.74 -1.84 6.29
CA SER A 309 -5.21 -3.10 5.69
C SER A 309 -4.20 -3.62 4.63
N ALA A 310 -2.95 -3.82 5.06
CA ALA A 310 -1.88 -4.38 4.23
C ALA A 310 -1.69 -5.88 4.40
N TRP A 311 -2.69 -6.72 4.09
CA TRP A 311 -2.45 -8.16 3.98
C TRP A 311 -3.20 -8.73 2.77
N PRO A 312 -2.52 -9.52 1.93
CA PRO A 312 -2.67 -10.95 2.14
C PRO A 312 -1.34 -11.71 2.09
N SER A 313 -0.80 -11.90 3.28
CA SER A 313 -0.43 -13.26 3.69
C SER A 313 -0.70 -13.41 5.19
N LEU A 314 -1.98 -13.40 5.60
CA LEU A 314 -2.30 -13.72 6.99
C LEU A 314 -1.57 -15.02 7.35
N HIS A 315 -0.71 -14.95 8.36
CA HIS A 315 -0.72 -16.03 9.33
C HIS A 315 -2.08 -15.91 10.00
N GLU A 316 -2.90 -16.96 9.88
CA GLU A 316 -4.32 -16.99 10.30
C GLU A 316 -4.48 -16.88 11.84
N ASP A 317 -3.36 -16.73 12.57
CA ASP A 317 -3.26 -16.82 14.03
C ASP A 317 -3.19 -15.46 14.79
N GLN A 318 -3.10 -14.28 14.15
CA GLN A 318 -2.80 -13.02 14.88
C GLN A 318 -3.62 -11.74 14.61
N GLY A 319 -4.13 -11.45 13.41
CA GLY A 319 -5.22 -10.46 13.21
C GLY A 319 -5.11 -9.01 13.73
N GLU A 320 -3.94 -8.46 14.08
CA GLU A 320 -3.84 -7.12 14.70
C GLU A 320 -3.88 -5.93 13.70
N PHE A 321 -4.61 -4.87 14.06
CA PHE A 321 -4.64 -3.58 13.34
C PHE A 321 -3.46 -2.68 13.73
N VAL A 322 -2.74 -2.16 12.72
CA VAL A 322 -1.68 -1.14 12.94
C VAL A 322 -2.24 0.27 12.70
N HIS A 323 -2.14 1.12 13.72
CA HIS A 323 -2.41 2.56 13.66
C HIS A 323 -1.27 3.27 12.89
N ILE A 324 -1.60 3.96 11.80
CA ILE A 324 -0.62 4.70 10.98
C ILE A 324 -0.56 6.17 11.39
N GLY A 325 -1.69 6.75 11.79
CA GLY A 325 -1.77 8.16 12.10
C GLY A 325 -3.18 8.62 12.45
N THR A 326 -3.23 9.79 13.06
CA THR A 326 -4.47 10.42 13.49
C THR A 326 -4.38 11.93 13.32
N PHE A 327 -5.51 12.55 13.03
CA PHE A 327 -5.69 14.00 13.04
C PHE A 327 -7.08 14.35 13.61
N ASP A 328 -7.21 15.58 14.10
CA ASP A 328 -8.45 16.09 14.69
C ASP A 328 -9.40 16.57 13.59
N HIS A 329 -10.61 16.03 13.56
CA HIS A 329 -11.72 16.51 12.75
C HIS A 329 -12.70 17.33 13.62
N PRO A 330 -13.13 18.54 13.21
CA PRO A 330 -13.91 19.45 14.06
C PRO A 330 -15.24 18.87 14.59
N TYR A 331 -15.92 18.05 13.79
CA TYR A 331 -17.20 17.42 14.10
C TYR A 331 -17.18 15.91 13.75
N PRO A 332 -18.15 15.09 14.17
CA PRO A 332 -18.36 13.76 13.59
C PRO A 332 -18.48 13.81 12.07
N SER A 333 -17.67 13.01 11.39
CA SER A 333 -17.69 12.95 9.93
C SER A 333 -18.73 11.96 9.42
N THR A 334 -19.64 12.40 8.56
CA THR A 334 -20.76 11.60 8.05
C THR A 334 -20.36 10.63 6.93
N LYS A 335 -19.30 10.97 6.19
CA LYS A 335 -18.63 10.12 5.19
C LYS A 335 -17.14 10.43 5.21
N VAL A 336 -16.33 9.42 4.92
CA VAL A 336 -14.89 9.54 4.69
C VAL A 336 -14.54 8.74 3.44
N LEU A 337 -13.86 9.36 2.49
CA LEU A 337 -13.52 8.80 1.18
C LEU A 337 -12.06 9.05 0.87
N TRP A 338 -11.39 8.08 0.25
CA TRP A 338 -10.12 8.33 -0.43
C TRP A 338 -10.38 8.87 -1.83
N ILE A 339 -9.43 9.62 -2.38
CA ILE A 339 -9.39 9.86 -3.82
C ILE A 339 -9.37 8.50 -4.56
N PRO A 340 -10.25 8.26 -5.56
CA PRO A 340 -10.34 6.99 -6.27
C PRO A 340 -9.22 6.80 -7.31
N ASP A 341 -7.99 7.15 -6.92
CA ASP A 341 -6.81 7.08 -7.78
C ASP A 341 -6.14 5.69 -7.72
N THR A 342 -6.63 4.80 -8.58
CA THR A 342 -6.06 3.46 -8.79
C THR A 342 -4.66 3.44 -9.43
N LYS A 343 -4.16 4.59 -9.91
CA LYS A 343 -2.88 4.68 -10.64
C LYS A 343 -1.79 5.44 -9.89
N SER A 344 -2.10 6.01 -8.72
CA SER A 344 -1.19 6.87 -7.93
C SER A 344 -0.61 8.04 -8.76
N ALA A 345 -1.45 8.62 -9.62
CA ALA A 345 -1.16 9.81 -10.42
C ALA A 345 -1.39 11.15 -9.65
N TYR A 346 -2.09 11.08 -8.52
CA TYR A 346 -2.51 12.18 -7.67
C TYR A 346 -1.90 12.05 -6.26
N PRO A 347 -1.84 13.15 -5.49
CA PRO A 347 -1.46 13.09 -4.09
C PRO A 347 -2.45 12.29 -3.25
N ASP A 348 -2.01 11.88 -2.06
CA ASP A 348 -2.79 11.14 -1.08
C ASP A 348 -3.90 12.01 -0.44
N LEU A 349 -5.01 12.17 -1.15
CA LEU A 349 -6.14 12.98 -0.71
C LEU A 349 -7.24 12.13 -0.04
N LEU A 350 -7.75 12.66 1.06
CA LEU A 350 -8.90 12.14 1.81
C LEU A 350 -9.99 13.21 1.83
N ALA A 351 -11.21 12.86 1.43
CA ALA A 351 -12.38 13.72 1.58
C ALA A 351 -13.16 13.33 2.84
N THR A 352 -13.66 14.31 3.58
CA THR A 352 -14.55 14.11 4.73
C THR A 352 -15.73 15.06 4.66
N THR A 353 -16.92 14.58 5.03
CA THR A 353 -18.14 15.41 5.18
C THR A 353 -18.58 15.51 6.63
N GLY A 354 -19.40 16.51 6.95
CA GLY A 354 -19.94 16.78 8.27
C GLY A 354 -20.70 18.09 8.21
N ASP A 355 -20.21 19.13 8.89
CA ASP A 355 -20.59 20.51 8.61
C ASP A 355 -20.17 20.96 7.20
N TYR A 356 -18.94 20.65 6.75
CA TYR A 356 -18.43 21.02 5.43
C TYR A 356 -17.73 19.83 4.75
N LEU A 357 -17.67 19.87 3.42
CA LEU A 357 -16.74 19.03 2.66
C LEU A 357 -15.32 19.56 2.88
N ARG A 358 -14.42 18.69 3.33
CA ARG A 358 -13.00 18.99 3.53
C ARG A 358 -12.13 18.00 2.78
N ILE A 359 -11.10 18.50 2.11
CA ILE A 359 -10.06 17.69 1.48
C ILE A 359 -8.80 17.83 2.30
N TRP A 360 -8.23 16.69 2.69
CA TRP A 360 -7.02 16.58 3.48
C TRP A 360 -5.95 15.86 2.66
N ARG A 361 -4.70 16.31 2.75
CA ARG A 361 -3.53 15.62 2.18
C ARG A 361 -2.81 14.85 3.28
N LEU A 362 -2.43 13.61 3.00
CA LEU A 362 -1.61 12.84 3.94
C LEU A 362 -0.12 13.19 3.77
N GLY A 363 0.54 13.60 4.87
CA GLY A 363 1.95 14.00 4.90
C GLY A 363 2.86 13.01 5.63
N GLY A 364 4.15 12.99 5.29
CA GLY A 364 5.07 11.89 5.63
C GLY A 364 5.38 11.61 7.11
N HIS A 365 5.12 12.54 8.04
CA HIS A 365 5.57 12.41 9.44
C HIS A 365 4.53 12.73 10.53
N SER A 366 3.41 13.41 10.23
CA SER A 366 2.45 13.80 11.27
C SER A 366 1.04 14.08 10.73
N GLY A 367 0.22 13.03 10.64
CA GLY A 367 -1.22 13.15 10.33
C GLY A 367 -1.54 13.66 8.92
N ALA A 368 -2.77 14.14 8.74
CA ALA A 368 -3.23 14.76 7.50
C ALA A 368 -3.34 16.28 7.67
N SER A 369 -2.91 17.03 6.66
CA SER A 369 -3.07 18.48 6.58
C SER A 369 -4.36 18.83 5.84
N LEU A 370 -5.13 19.80 6.34
CA LEU A 370 -6.28 20.33 5.62
C LEU A 370 -5.80 21.16 4.43
N GLU A 371 -6.22 20.78 3.23
CA GLU A 371 -5.89 21.50 1.98
C GLU A 371 -6.95 22.54 1.65
N ILE A 372 -8.22 22.12 1.67
CA ILE A 372 -9.36 22.98 1.38
C ILE A 372 -10.58 22.57 2.21
N ARG A 373 -11.31 23.58 2.70
CA ARG A 373 -12.69 23.47 3.16
C ARG A 373 -13.57 24.10 2.08
N LEU A 374 -14.53 23.33 1.60
CA LEU A 374 -15.50 23.75 0.59
C LEU A 374 -16.79 24.21 1.27
N ASP A 375 -17.29 25.37 0.87
CA ASP A 375 -18.43 26.06 1.45
C ASP A 375 -19.28 26.64 0.31
N ASN A 376 -20.60 26.39 0.35
CA ASN A 376 -21.54 26.87 -0.66
C ASN A 376 -22.18 28.21 -0.26
N ASN A 377 -22.06 28.63 1.00
CA ASN A 377 -22.79 29.76 1.54
C ASN A 377 -21.84 30.90 1.93
N ARG A 378 -21.77 31.93 1.09
CA ARG A 378 -20.93 33.12 1.32
C ARG A 378 -21.57 34.17 2.25
N SER A 379 -22.78 33.93 2.74
CA SER A 379 -23.63 34.95 3.38
C SER A 379 -24.04 34.68 4.83
N SER A 380 -24.04 33.43 5.29
CA SER A 380 -24.28 33.09 6.70
C SER A 380 -23.13 32.28 7.30
N GLU A 381 -22.91 32.44 8.61
CA GLU A 381 -21.89 31.70 9.37
C GLU A 381 -22.17 30.18 9.46
N TYR A 382 -23.36 29.74 9.04
CA TYR A 382 -23.83 28.37 9.10
C TYR A 382 -24.31 27.92 7.72
N CYS A 383 -23.99 26.66 7.38
CA CYS A 383 -24.58 25.91 6.27
C CYS A 383 -25.29 24.66 6.83
N ALA A 384 -26.08 23.98 6.00
CA ALA A 384 -26.71 22.73 6.41
C ALA A 384 -25.71 21.56 6.38
N PRO A 385 -25.73 20.68 7.39
CA PRO A 385 -24.79 19.57 7.47
C PRO A 385 -25.01 18.55 6.34
N LEU A 386 -23.89 18.08 5.80
CA LEU A 386 -23.80 17.09 4.74
C LEU A 386 -24.03 15.69 5.31
N THR A 387 -24.95 14.94 4.71
CA THR A 387 -25.35 13.59 5.13
C THR A 387 -24.47 12.49 4.53
N SER A 388 -23.93 12.73 3.33
CA SER A 388 -23.07 11.79 2.62
C SER A 388 -22.26 12.48 1.52
N ALA A 389 -21.34 11.72 0.94
CA ALA A 389 -20.63 12.08 -0.29
C ALA A 389 -20.30 10.83 -1.10
N ASP A 390 -19.96 11.08 -2.36
CA ASP A 390 -19.24 10.15 -3.23
C ASP A 390 -18.24 10.89 -4.13
N TRP A 391 -17.14 10.23 -4.48
CA TRP A 391 -16.05 10.79 -5.29
C TRP A 391 -16.04 10.09 -6.64
N ASN A 392 -16.21 10.82 -7.74
CA ASN A 392 -16.35 10.22 -9.05
C ASN A 392 -15.07 9.45 -9.45
N GLU A 393 -15.22 8.13 -9.68
CA GLU A 393 -14.11 7.23 -10.01
C GLU A 393 -13.54 7.42 -11.43
N VAL A 394 -14.25 8.13 -12.32
CA VAL A 394 -13.84 8.33 -13.73
C VAL A 394 -13.28 9.74 -13.96
N ASP A 395 -13.86 10.75 -13.33
CA ASP A 395 -13.37 12.13 -13.29
C ASP A 395 -13.09 12.52 -11.84
N VAL A 396 -11.88 12.24 -11.38
CA VAL A 396 -11.43 12.48 -10.00
C VAL A 396 -11.48 13.96 -9.59
N THR A 397 -11.78 14.89 -10.52
CA THR A 397 -12.02 16.30 -10.17
C THR A 397 -13.42 16.56 -9.62
N LEU A 398 -14.32 15.57 -9.61
CA LEU A 398 -15.70 15.73 -9.17
C LEU A 398 -16.02 14.97 -7.88
N ILE A 399 -16.63 15.67 -6.92
CA ILE A 399 -17.19 15.11 -5.67
C ILE A 399 -18.65 15.54 -5.56
N GLY A 400 -19.54 14.61 -5.27
CA GLY A 400 -20.94 14.87 -4.95
C GLY A 400 -21.17 14.82 -3.45
N THR A 401 -22.00 15.71 -2.93
CA THR A 401 -22.41 15.74 -1.50
C THR A 401 -23.92 15.92 -1.37
N SER A 402 -24.54 15.14 -0.50
CA SER A 402 -25.95 15.25 -0.11
C SER A 402 -26.09 16.01 1.22
N SER A 403 -27.23 16.67 1.44
CA SER A 403 -27.48 17.52 2.61
C SER A 403 -28.90 17.36 3.16
N ILE A 404 -29.09 17.73 4.43
CA ILE A 404 -30.43 17.82 5.04
C ILE A 404 -31.27 18.98 4.46
N ASP A 405 -30.66 19.95 3.78
CA ASP A 405 -31.36 21.08 3.14
C ASP A 405 -32.08 20.71 1.83
N THR A 406 -32.33 19.42 1.58
CA THR A 406 -32.91 18.83 0.35
C THR A 406 -32.01 18.87 -0.89
N THR A 407 -30.80 19.45 -0.80
CA THR A 407 -29.93 19.63 -1.97
C THR A 407 -28.89 18.53 -2.16
N CYS A 408 -28.51 18.34 -3.42
CA CYS A 408 -27.23 17.74 -3.80
C CYS A 408 -26.33 18.83 -4.39
N THR A 409 -25.09 18.88 -3.95
CA THR A 409 -24.06 19.78 -4.47
C THR A 409 -22.96 18.97 -5.14
N ILE A 410 -22.59 19.36 -6.36
CA ILE A 410 -21.46 18.78 -7.09
C ILE A 410 -20.33 19.80 -7.09
N TRP A 411 -19.22 19.39 -6.53
CA TRP A 411 -18.00 20.17 -6.39
C TRP A 411 -17.02 19.81 -7.50
N GLN A 412 -16.36 20.81 -8.06
CA GLN A 412 -15.19 20.63 -8.90
C GLN A 412 -13.95 21.03 -8.09
N ILE A 413 -12.96 20.15 -8.04
CA ILE A 413 -11.71 20.32 -7.29
C ILE A 413 -10.48 20.16 -8.18
N GLU A 414 -9.47 20.99 -7.91
CA GLU A 414 -8.19 20.94 -8.60
C GLU A 414 -7.27 19.93 -7.90
N THR A 415 -7.47 18.64 -8.17
CA THR A 415 -6.77 17.54 -7.47
C THR A 415 -5.24 17.59 -7.55
N GLY A 416 -4.68 18.30 -8.53
CA GLY A 416 -3.24 18.49 -8.73
C GLY A 416 -2.54 17.23 -9.22
N GLN A 417 -1.91 17.27 -10.39
CA GLN A 417 -1.09 16.14 -10.84
C GLN A 417 0.16 16.00 -9.96
N ALA A 418 0.62 14.76 -9.71
CA ALA A 418 1.84 14.47 -8.96
C ALA A 418 3.15 14.83 -9.71
N VAL A 419 3.16 15.92 -10.48
CA VAL A 419 4.30 16.40 -11.28
C VAL A 419 4.83 17.71 -10.70
N ALA A 420 6.00 17.61 -10.06
CA ALA A 420 6.92 18.70 -9.69
C ALA A 420 6.34 19.93 -8.94
N ASN A 421 6.61 20.00 -7.62
CA ASN A 421 6.71 21.22 -6.81
C ASN A 421 5.72 22.36 -7.13
N THR A 422 4.43 22.06 -7.24
CA THR A 422 3.38 23.08 -7.25
C THR A 422 2.98 23.38 -5.81
N GLU A 423 3.51 24.48 -5.27
CA GLU A 423 3.07 25.10 -3.99
C GLU A 423 1.68 25.76 -4.13
N HIS A 424 0.78 25.18 -4.92
CA HIS A 424 -0.56 25.69 -5.14
C HIS A 424 -1.52 24.90 -4.27
N ALA A 425 -2.22 25.61 -3.38
CA ALA A 425 -3.30 25.04 -2.59
C ALA A 425 -4.35 24.44 -3.54
N ILE A 426 -4.91 23.29 -3.19
CA ILE A 426 -6.00 22.67 -3.95
C ILE A 426 -7.18 23.64 -4.00
N GLY A 427 -7.47 24.15 -5.21
CA GLY A 427 -8.66 24.93 -5.46
C GLY A 427 -9.92 24.06 -5.54
N GLY A 428 -11.08 24.68 -5.37
CA GLY A 428 -12.34 24.04 -5.67
C GLY A 428 -13.53 24.99 -5.58
N ASN A 429 -14.58 24.68 -6.34
CA ASN A 429 -15.79 25.47 -6.46
C ASN A 429 -17.02 24.59 -6.59
N VAL A 430 -18.20 25.14 -6.28
CA VAL A 430 -19.47 24.54 -6.69
C VAL A 430 -19.52 24.52 -8.21
N LYS A 431 -19.71 23.35 -8.81
CA LYS A 431 -19.97 23.16 -10.24
C LYS A 431 -21.46 23.27 -10.53
N THR A 432 -22.28 22.64 -9.69
CA THR A 432 -23.73 22.80 -9.68
C THR A 432 -24.30 22.44 -8.30
N GLN A 433 -25.44 23.03 -7.95
CA GLN A 433 -26.23 22.68 -6.78
C GLN A 433 -27.70 22.62 -7.22
N LEU A 434 -28.42 21.59 -6.80
CA LEU A 434 -29.81 21.35 -7.14
C LEU A 434 -30.63 20.94 -5.93
N ILE A 435 -31.93 21.23 -5.94
CA ILE A 435 -32.90 20.58 -5.05
C ILE A 435 -33.12 19.19 -5.62
N ALA A 436 -32.67 18.15 -4.91
CA ALA A 436 -32.75 16.78 -5.40
C ALA A 436 -34.07 16.11 -4.98
N HIS A 437 -34.48 16.31 -3.74
CA HIS A 437 -35.68 15.71 -3.14
C HIS A 437 -36.58 16.78 -2.53
N ASP A 438 -37.80 16.38 -2.14
CA ASP A 438 -38.75 17.28 -1.44
C ASP A 438 -38.54 17.27 0.09
N LYS A 439 -37.52 16.55 0.56
CA LYS A 439 -37.09 16.39 1.96
C LYS A 439 -35.57 16.14 2.01
N GLU A 440 -35.03 15.88 3.20
CA GLU A 440 -33.62 15.56 3.44
C GLU A 440 -33.08 14.49 2.47
N VAL A 441 -31.87 14.69 1.97
CA VAL A 441 -31.18 13.68 1.13
C VAL A 441 -30.22 12.90 2.03
N PHE A 442 -30.25 11.58 2.02
CA PHE A 442 -29.43 10.74 2.90
C PHE A 442 -28.19 10.14 2.23
N ASP A 443 -28.23 9.91 0.92
CA ASP A 443 -27.09 9.39 0.18
C ASP A 443 -27.01 9.92 -1.25
N ILE A 444 -25.80 9.88 -1.80
CA ILE A 444 -25.47 10.21 -3.18
C ILE A 444 -24.38 9.23 -3.66
N GLU A 445 -24.50 8.71 -4.88
CA GLU A 445 -23.45 7.89 -5.50
C GLU A 445 -23.41 8.13 -7.02
N PHE A 446 -22.21 8.33 -7.58
CA PHE A 446 -22.00 8.45 -9.02
C PHE A 446 -22.19 7.09 -9.70
N SER A 447 -22.86 7.11 -10.86
CA SER A 447 -22.99 5.94 -11.70
C SER A 447 -21.90 5.92 -12.76
N LYS A 448 -21.32 4.73 -13.04
CA LYS A 448 -20.35 4.55 -14.13
C LYS A 448 -21.00 4.30 -15.51
N LEU A 449 -22.32 4.48 -15.63
CA LEU A 449 -23.05 4.36 -16.88
C LEU A 449 -22.56 5.34 -17.96
N SER A 450 -22.64 4.91 -19.22
CA SER A 450 -22.24 5.69 -20.39
C SER A 450 -20.79 6.21 -20.32
N SER A 451 -20.59 7.44 -19.85
CA SER A 451 -19.27 8.06 -19.64
C SER A 451 -18.71 7.84 -18.23
N GLY A 452 -19.59 7.53 -17.26
CA GLY A 452 -19.32 7.49 -15.83
C GLY A 452 -19.00 8.83 -15.16
N ARG A 453 -19.07 9.94 -15.91
CA ARG A 453 -18.74 11.30 -15.42
C ARG A 453 -19.97 12.13 -15.09
N ASP A 454 -21.06 11.86 -15.79
CA ASP A 454 -22.18 12.79 -15.90
C ASP A 454 -23.42 12.33 -15.13
N ILE A 455 -23.47 11.09 -14.61
CA ILE A 455 -24.68 10.53 -14.01
C ILE A 455 -24.45 10.24 -12.52
N PHE A 456 -25.39 10.63 -11.67
CA PHE A 456 -25.44 10.23 -10.26
C PHE A 456 -26.86 9.92 -9.81
N ALA A 457 -26.99 9.18 -8.72
CA ALA A 457 -28.25 8.93 -8.04
C ALA A 457 -28.23 9.50 -6.61
N SER A 458 -29.39 9.85 -6.09
CA SER A 458 -29.58 10.22 -4.67
C SER A 458 -30.78 9.48 -4.05
N ALA A 459 -30.71 9.26 -2.74
CA ALA A 459 -31.77 8.67 -1.92
C ALA A 459 -32.30 9.67 -0.89
N GLY A 460 -33.63 9.78 -0.77
CA GLY A 460 -34.28 10.82 0.03
C GLY A 460 -35.19 10.33 1.16
N ALA A 461 -35.44 11.22 2.12
CA ALA A 461 -36.45 11.09 3.18
C ALA A 461 -37.91 11.16 2.66
N ASP A 462 -38.09 11.50 1.37
CA ASP A 462 -39.35 11.38 0.65
C ASP A 462 -39.67 9.93 0.22
N GLY A 463 -38.72 9.00 0.42
CA GLY A 463 -38.84 7.59 0.06
C GLY A 463 -38.58 7.31 -1.41
N SER A 464 -37.97 8.24 -2.15
CA SER A 464 -37.61 8.07 -3.56
C SER A 464 -36.09 7.91 -3.78
N ILE A 465 -35.74 7.23 -4.88
CA ILE A 465 -34.42 7.33 -5.51
C ILE A 465 -34.58 8.09 -6.82
N ARG A 466 -33.75 9.11 -7.01
CA ARG A 466 -33.76 9.96 -8.19
C ARG A 466 -32.39 9.91 -8.87
N MET A 467 -32.38 9.80 -10.19
CA MET A 467 -31.19 9.88 -11.03
C MET A 467 -31.14 11.19 -11.80
N PHE A 468 -29.95 11.76 -11.91
CA PHE A 468 -29.67 13.06 -12.51
C PHE A 468 -28.53 12.93 -13.52
N ASP A 469 -28.62 13.72 -14.60
CA ASP A 469 -27.56 13.87 -15.59
C ASP A 469 -27.03 15.31 -15.55
N LEU A 470 -25.73 15.46 -15.28
CA LEU A 470 -25.02 16.73 -15.19
C LEU A 470 -25.08 17.57 -16.48
N ARG A 471 -25.46 16.96 -17.60
CA ARG A 471 -25.67 17.60 -18.90
C ARG A 471 -27.11 18.07 -19.11
N HIS A 472 -28.06 17.54 -18.33
CA HIS A 472 -29.51 17.74 -18.48
C HIS A 472 -30.21 17.97 -17.13
N MET A 473 -29.68 18.93 -16.37
CA MET A 473 -30.10 19.27 -14.98
C MET A 473 -31.57 19.70 -14.81
N GLU A 474 -32.28 19.98 -15.91
CA GLU A 474 -33.71 20.34 -15.90
C GLU A 474 -34.63 19.17 -15.55
N TYR A 475 -34.15 17.92 -15.68
CA TYR A 475 -34.94 16.71 -15.48
C TYR A 475 -34.22 15.74 -14.53
N SER A 476 -35.01 15.09 -13.68
CA SER A 476 -34.58 13.93 -12.90
C SER A 476 -35.48 12.75 -13.20
N THR A 477 -34.91 11.54 -13.13
CA THR A 477 -35.67 10.30 -13.32
C THR A 477 -35.89 9.65 -11.95
N ILE A 478 -37.15 9.48 -11.56
CA ILE A 478 -37.49 8.68 -10.38
C ILE A 478 -37.26 7.20 -10.73
N VAL A 479 -36.25 6.60 -10.12
CA VAL A 479 -35.86 5.19 -10.35
C VAL A 479 -36.72 4.25 -9.53
N PHE A 480 -37.06 4.64 -8.30
CA PHE A 480 -37.83 3.84 -7.36
C PHE A 480 -38.51 4.75 -6.34
N GLU A 481 -39.71 4.35 -5.89
CA GLU A 481 -40.39 4.91 -4.72
C GLU A 481 -40.75 3.75 -3.78
N GLU A 482 -40.41 3.87 -2.50
CA GLU A 482 -40.80 2.90 -1.49
C GLU A 482 -42.33 2.96 -1.28
N PRO A 483 -43.07 1.84 -1.33
CA PRO A 483 -44.54 1.84 -1.31
C PRO A 483 -45.20 2.56 -0.11
N CYS A 484 -44.55 2.56 1.04
CA CYS A 484 -45.00 3.25 2.26
C CYS A 484 -44.40 4.66 2.43
N LYS A 485 -43.62 5.14 1.45
CA LYS A 485 -42.81 6.38 1.50
C LYS A 485 -41.91 6.49 2.74
N LYS A 486 -41.42 5.34 3.23
CA LYS A 486 -40.33 5.29 4.23
C LYS A 486 -39.06 5.89 3.62
N PRO A 487 -38.27 6.67 4.39
CA PRO A 487 -36.97 7.15 3.95
C PRO A 487 -36.06 6.05 3.39
N LEU A 488 -35.40 6.31 2.26
CA LEU A 488 -34.35 5.44 1.71
C LEU A 488 -32.99 5.97 2.16
N LEU A 489 -32.19 5.11 2.80
CA LEU A 489 -31.05 5.55 3.61
C LEU A 489 -29.69 5.44 2.89
N ARG A 490 -29.53 4.46 1.99
CA ARG A 490 -28.27 4.22 1.28
C ARG A 490 -28.46 3.79 -0.16
N LEU A 491 -27.45 4.12 -0.95
CA LEU A 491 -27.23 3.63 -2.30
C LEU A 491 -25.99 2.72 -2.29
N ALA A 492 -26.03 1.64 -3.05
CA ALA A 492 -24.85 0.90 -3.43
C ALA A 492 -24.98 0.41 -4.88
N TRP A 493 -24.22 1.02 -5.79
CA TRP A 493 -24.10 0.54 -7.16
C TRP A 493 -23.27 -0.73 -7.24
N ASN A 494 -23.72 -1.66 -8.09
CA ASN A 494 -22.93 -2.81 -8.49
C ASN A 494 -21.72 -2.34 -9.30
N LYS A 495 -20.52 -2.71 -8.84
CA LYS A 495 -19.24 -2.18 -9.37
C LYS A 495 -18.77 -2.88 -10.66
N GLN A 496 -19.47 -3.93 -11.09
CA GLN A 496 -19.18 -4.68 -12.32
C GLN A 496 -20.32 -4.53 -13.34
N ASP A 497 -21.58 -4.70 -12.93
CA ASP A 497 -22.76 -4.43 -13.76
C ASP A 497 -23.53 -3.19 -13.27
N HIS A 498 -23.14 -2.03 -13.81
CA HIS A 498 -23.71 -0.71 -13.48
C HIS A 498 -25.16 -0.50 -13.94
N ASN A 499 -25.91 -1.54 -14.32
CA ASN A 499 -27.37 -1.46 -14.41
C ASN A 499 -28.05 -1.74 -13.06
N TYR A 500 -27.36 -2.43 -12.14
CA TYR A 500 -27.92 -2.83 -10.85
C TYR A 500 -27.52 -1.88 -9.71
N LEU A 501 -28.52 -1.53 -8.91
CA LEU A 501 -28.41 -0.66 -7.75
C LEU A 501 -29.12 -1.32 -6.57
N ALA A 502 -28.54 -1.28 -5.39
CA ALA A 502 -29.16 -1.79 -4.17
C ALA A 502 -29.44 -0.67 -3.17
N THR A 503 -30.53 -0.81 -2.41
CA THR A 503 -30.96 0.16 -1.39
C THR A 503 -31.78 -0.53 -0.29
N PHE A 504 -31.99 0.16 0.83
CA PHE A 504 -32.90 -0.25 1.89
C PHE A 504 -33.60 0.96 2.52
N ALA A 505 -34.76 0.72 3.10
CA ALA A 505 -35.57 1.74 3.78
C ALA A 505 -35.26 1.80 5.28
N GLN A 506 -35.49 2.96 5.89
CA GLN A 506 -35.39 3.13 7.34
C GLN A 506 -36.35 2.20 8.08
N ASN A 507 -35.86 1.58 9.17
CA ASN A 507 -36.61 0.63 10.00
C ASN A 507 -37.21 -0.49 9.13
N SER A 508 -36.36 -1.12 8.32
CA SER A 508 -36.71 -2.19 7.38
C SER A 508 -35.62 -3.26 7.36
N ASN A 509 -36.03 -4.52 7.38
CA ASN A 509 -35.17 -5.68 7.17
C ASN A 509 -35.09 -6.11 5.69
N GLU A 510 -35.74 -5.35 4.80
CA GLU A 510 -35.80 -5.62 3.36
C GLU A 510 -34.74 -4.84 2.58
N ILE A 511 -34.03 -5.52 1.68
CA ILE A 511 -33.10 -4.90 0.72
C ILE A 511 -33.70 -4.99 -0.69
N TYR A 512 -33.83 -3.85 -1.35
CA TYR A 512 -34.35 -3.77 -2.72
C TYR A 512 -33.18 -3.80 -3.71
N ILE A 513 -33.21 -4.77 -4.64
CA ILE A 513 -32.31 -4.81 -5.80
C ILE A 513 -33.07 -4.26 -7.01
N LEU A 514 -32.56 -3.16 -7.56
CA LEU A 514 -33.15 -2.39 -8.64
C LEU A 514 -32.35 -2.59 -9.92
N ASP A 515 -33.04 -2.67 -11.07
CA ASP A 515 -32.46 -2.51 -12.40
C ASP A 515 -32.97 -1.18 -12.95
N ILE A 516 -32.07 -0.22 -13.12
CA ILE A 516 -32.42 1.14 -13.55
C ILE A 516 -33.07 1.21 -14.93
N ARG A 517 -32.92 0.16 -15.75
CA ARG A 517 -33.54 0.05 -17.08
C ARG A 517 -35.05 -0.24 -16.96
N ILE A 518 -35.49 -0.70 -15.78
CA ILE A 518 -36.85 -1.06 -15.43
C ILE A 518 -37.23 -0.30 -14.14
N PRO A 519 -37.44 1.02 -14.21
CA PRO A 519 -37.75 1.83 -13.03
C PRO A 519 -39.08 1.43 -12.37
N SER A 520 -39.29 1.98 -11.17
CA SER A 520 -40.45 1.81 -10.29
C SER A 520 -40.62 0.44 -9.63
N MET A 521 -40.01 -0.65 -10.13
CA MET A 521 -40.12 -1.98 -9.52
C MET A 521 -38.76 -2.59 -9.16
N PRO A 522 -38.59 -3.17 -7.95
CA PRO A 522 -37.42 -3.96 -7.62
C PRO A 522 -37.45 -5.29 -8.38
N VAL A 523 -36.29 -5.72 -8.87
CA VAL A 523 -36.09 -6.99 -9.58
C VAL A 523 -36.02 -8.16 -8.61
N SER A 524 -35.56 -7.89 -7.39
CA SER A 524 -35.58 -8.82 -6.26
C SER A 524 -35.63 -8.05 -4.95
N VAL A 525 -36.17 -8.68 -3.91
CA VAL A 525 -36.17 -8.15 -2.54
C VAL A 525 -35.61 -9.20 -1.61
N LEU A 526 -34.45 -8.92 -1.02
CA LEU A 526 -33.75 -9.84 -0.12
C LEU A 526 -34.33 -9.68 1.29
N LYS A 527 -34.74 -10.80 1.91
CA LYS A 527 -35.40 -10.82 3.22
C LYS A 527 -34.92 -12.02 4.04
N ASN A 528 -34.01 -11.79 4.98
CA ASN A 528 -33.52 -12.82 5.91
C ASN A 528 -33.08 -12.19 7.25
N HIS A 529 -32.59 -10.95 7.23
CA HIS A 529 -32.41 -10.13 8.42
C HIS A 529 -33.67 -10.05 9.30
N THR A 530 -33.46 -10.00 10.61
CA THR A 530 -34.51 -9.85 11.63
C THR A 530 -34.53 -8.46 12.29
N GLY A 531 -33.45 -7.68 12.16
CA GLY A 531 -33.36 -6.27 12.57
C GLY A 531 -33.36 -5.30 11.38
N SER A 532 -33.33 -3.98 11.63
CA SER A 532 -33.22 -3.02 10.54
C SER A 532 -31.85 -3.12 9.86
N VAL A 533 -31.84 -3.06 8.53
CA VAL A 533 -30.61 -2.97 7.74
C VAL A 533 -29.98 -1.59 7.95
N ASN A 534 -28.68 -1.56 8.17
CA ASN A 534 -27.88 -0.37 8.44
C ASN A 534 -26.78 -0.15 7.38
N GLY A 535 -26.31 -1.22 6.74
CA GLY A 535 -25.22 -1.17 5.78
C GLY A 535 -25.38 -2.14 4.62
N ILE A 536 -24.86 -1.74 3.46
CA ILE A 536 -24.84 -2.55 2.24
C ILE A 536 -23.60 -2.21 1.40
N ALA A 537 -22.99 -3.21 0.77
CA ALA A 537 -21.91 -3.01 -0.19
C ALA A 537 -21.88 -4.15 -1.22
N TRP A 538 -21.71 -3.82 -2.51
CA TRP A 538 -21.44 -4.81 -3.55
C TRP A 538 -19.98 -5.27 -3.53
N ALA A 539 -19.75 -6.52 -3.90
CA ALA A 539 -18.41 -7.02 -4.12
C ALA A 539 -17.76 -6.32 -5.33
N PRO A 540 -16.52 -5.81 -5.20
CA PRO A 540 -15.85 -5.09 -6.29
C PRO A 540 -15.39 -6.02 -7.42
N HIS A 541 -15.40 -7.34 -7.19
CA HIS A 541 -14.86 -8.37 -8.08
C HIS A 541 -15.94 -9.28 -8.70
N SER A 542 -17.22 -9.14 -8.30
CA SER A 542 -18.32 -10.01 -8.70
C SER A 542 -19.53 -9.18 -9.13
N THR A 543 -20.25 -9.64 -10.15
CA THR A 543 -21.52 -9.06 -10.57
C THR A 543 -22.71 -9.51 -9.72
N CYS A 544 -22.56 -10.55 -8.90
CA CYS A 544 -23.66 -11.18 -8.17
C CYS A 544 -23.47 -11.27 -6.65
N HIS A 545 -22.33 -10.85 -6.11
CA HIS A 545 -22.11 -10.86 -4.66
C HIS A 545 -22.31 -9.47 -4.04
N LEU A 546 -23.04 -9.43 -2.93
CA LEU A 546 -23.18 -8.25 -2.08
C LEU A 546 -23.26 -8.66 -0.61
N VAL A 547 -22.87 -7.76 0.29
CA VAL A 547 -22.98 -7.93 1.74
C VAL A 547 -23.95 -6.90 2.30
N THR A 548 -24.80 -7.35 3.24
CA THR A 548 -25.70 -6.51 4.04
C THR A 548 -25.36 -6.65 5.51
N ALA A 549 -25.67 -5.65 6.32
CA ALA A 549 -25.48 -5.69 7.76
C ALA A 549 -26.56 -4.92 8.51
N ALA A 550 -26.94 -5.39 9.70
CA ALA A 550 -28.16 -4.95 10.39
C ALA A 550 -28.05 -4.95 11.93
N GLU A 551 -29.11 -4.46 12.57
CA GLU A 551 -29.33 -4.44 14.04
C GLU A 551 -29.46 -5.84 14.66
N ASP A 552 -29.67 -6.90 13.87
CA ASP A 552 -29.66 -8.30 14.36
C ASP A 552 -28.26 -8.85 14.66
N CYS A 553 -27.26 -7.97 14.67
CA CYS A 553 -25.84 -8.29 14.82
C CYS A 553 -25.29 -9.18 13.68
N GLN A 554 -26.00 -9.34 12.55
CA GLN A 554 -25.55 -10.16 11.44
C GLN A 554 -24.99 -9.34 10.28
N ALA A 555 -23.96 -9.89 9.62
CA ALA A 555 -23.58 -9.53 8.26
C ALA A 555 -23.87 -10.72 7.34
N LEU A 556 -24.71 -10.52 6.34
CA LEU A 556 -25.15 -11.56 5.40
C LEU A 556 -24.54 -11.31 4.03
N ILE A 557 -23.93 -12.34 3.44
CA ILE A 557 -23.41 -12.31 2.07
C ILE A 557 -24.40 -13.06 1.17
N TRP A 558 -24.80 -12.42 0.08
CA TRP A 558 -25.80 -12.92 -0.85
C TRP A 558 -25.16 -13.24 -2.19
N ASP A 559 -25.66 -14.30 -2.84
CA ASP A 559 -25.44 -14.54 -4.26
C ASP A 559 -26.74 -14.29 -5.01
N VAL A 560 -26.76 -13.23 -5.82
CA VAL A 560 -27.92 -12.80 -6.59
C VAL A 560 -27.86 -13.21 -8.07
N HIS A 561 -27.03 -14.22 -8.42
CA HIS A 561 -26.86 -14.66 -9.82
C HIS A 561 -28.16 -15.16 -10.49
N GLN A 562 -29.18 -15.48 -9.70
CA GLN A 562 -30.46 -16.01 -10.18
C GLN A 562 -31.54 -14.94 -10.44
N ILE A 563 -31.27 -13.66 -10.14
CA ILE A 563 -32.20 -12.55 -10.44
C ILE A 563 -32.66 -12.64 -11.90
N PRO A 564 -33.97 -12.58 -12.20
CA PRO A 564 -35.08 -12.11 -11.35
C PRO A 564 -35.77 -13.17 -10.46
N ARG A 565 -35.20 -14.37 -10.27
CA ARG A 565 -35.74 -15.32 -9.28
C ARG A 565 -35.53 -14.79 -7.86
N SER A 566 -36.38 -15.22 -6.93
CA SER A 566 -36.20 -14.90 -5.51
C SER A 566 -34.89 -15.51 -5.01
N VAL A 567 -34.23 -14.78 -4.12
CA VAL A 567 -33.02 -15.21 -3.42
C VAL A 567 -33.43 -15.32 -1.97
N ASP A 568 -33.80 -16.53 -1.58
CA ASP A 568 -34.50 -16.76 -0.31
C ASP A 568 -33.52 -16.81 0.89
N ASP A 569 -32.30 -17.32 0.65
CA ASP A 569 -31.26 -17.50 1.67
C ASP A 569 -29.92 -16.85 1.25
N PRO A 570 -29.17 -16.25 2.20
CA PRO A 570 -27.79 -15.81 1.99
C PRO A 570 -26.83 -17.01 1.89
N ILE A 571 -25.72 -16.86 1.18
CA ILE A 571 -24.70 -17.92 1.04
C ILE A 571 -23.81 -18.07 2.28
N LEU A 572 -23.62 -16.98 3.04
CA LEU A 572 -22.85 -16.93 4.27
C LEU A 572 -23.46 -15.93 5.24
N ALA A 573 -23.40 -16.24 6.53
CA ALA A 573 -23.83 -15.36 7.61
C ALA A 573 -22.72 -15.27 8.66
N TYR A 574 -22.36 -14.04 9.05
CA TYR A 574 -21.47 -13.77 10.18
C TYR A 574 -22.26 -13.11 11.31
N ALA A 575 -21.96 -13.48 12.56
CA ALA A 575 -22.57 -12.88 13.74
C ALA A 575 -21.53 -12.09 14.55
N ALA A 576 -21.73 -10.78 14.65
CA ALA A 576 -20.95 -9.87 15.48
C ALA A 576 -21.43 -9.91 16.94
N SER A 577 -20.66 -9.28 17.84
CA SER A 577 -21.03 -9.17 19.26
C SER A 577 -21.99 -8.00 19.57
N GLY A 578 -22.40 -7.22 18.56
CA GLY A 578 -23.26 -6.06 18.70
C GLY A 578 -23.82 -5.59 17.34
N GLU A 579 -24.72 -4.61 17.38
CA GLU A 579 -25.44 -4.09 16.21
C GLU A 579 -24.49 -3.54 15.14
N ILE A 580 -24.54 -4.09 13.93
CA ILE A 580 -23.60 -3.67 12.88
C ILE A 580 -24.13 -2.38 12.25
N ASN A 581 -23.35 -1.31 12.42
CA ASN A 581 -23.69 0.05 12.00
C ASN A 581 -23.22 0.34 10.56
N GLN A 582 -22.14 -0.29 10.13
CA GLN A 582 -21.59 -0.11 8.78
C GLN A 582 -20.88 -1.39 8.31
N VAL A 583 -21.03 -1.71 7.02
CA VAL A 583 -20.24 -2.70 6.31
C VAL A 583 -19.64 -2.07 5.05
N GLN A 584 -18.43 -2.48 4.67
CA GLN A 584 -17.78 -2.12 3.41
C GLN A 584 -17.02 -3.31 2.83
N TRP A 585 -16.97 -3.42 1.51
CA TRP A 585 -16.14 -4.38 0.81
C TRP A 585 -14.81 -3.73 0.40
N SER A 586 -13.68 -4.40 0.61
CA SER A 586 -12.37 -3.85 0.25
C SER A 586 -12.17 -3.86 -1.27
N SER A 587 -12.02 -2.67 -1.86
CA SER A 587 -11.70 -2.49 -3.28
C SER A 587 -10.30 -2.98 -3.67
N ALA A 588 -9.37 -3.05 -2.71
CA ALA A 588 -8.00 -3.54 -2.92
C ALA A 588 -7.84 -5.03 -2.62
N LEU A 589 -8.71 -5.60 -1.77
CA LEU A 589 -8.66 -6.99 -1.31
C LEU A 589 -10.03 -7.63 -1.52
N SER A 590 -10.24 -8.19 -2.70
CA SER A 590 -11.51 -8.78 -3.17
C SER A 590 -12.18 -9.73 -2.17
N ASP A 591 -11.39 -10.42 -1.36
CA ASP A 591 -11.83 -11.50 -0.46
C ASP A 591 -12.14 -10.97 0.96
N TRP A 592 -12.22 -9.65 1.16
CA TRP A 592 -12.32 -9.03 2.48
C TRP A 592 -13.43 -7.99 2.59
N ILE A 593 -14.20 -8.09 3.67
CA ILE A 593 -15.16 -7.08 4.13
C ILE A 593 -14.72 -6.53 5.49
N SER A 594 -15.15 -5.31 5.81
CA SER A 594 -15.02 -4.72 7.13
C SER A 594 -16.40 -4.43 7.72
N ILE A 595 -16.62 -4.79 8.98
CA ILE A 595 -17.82 -4.45 9.74
C ILE A 595 -17.48 -3.58 10.94
N CYS A 596 -18.38 -2.66 11.29
CA CYS A 596 -18.25 -1.77 12.44
C CYS A 596 -19.47 -1.90 13.36
N TYR A 597 -19.24 -2.18 14.64
CA TYR A 597 -20.25 -2.20 15.70
C TYR A 597 -19.67 -1.62 16.99
N ASP A 598 -20.47 -0.93 17.79
CA ASP A 598 -20.05 -0.24 19.02
C ASP A 598 -18.79 0.64 18.89
N LYS A 599 -17.62 0.07 19.27
CA LYS A 599 -16.28 0.68 19.20
C LYS A 599 -15.27 -0.28 18.55
N THR A 600 -15.78 -1.29 17.86
CA THR A 600 -15.04 -2.42 17.30
C THR A 600 -15.11 -2.37 15.77
N LEU A 601 -13.97 -2.64 15.15
CA LEU A 601 -13.84 -2.86 13.72
C LEU A 601 -13.35 -4.31 13.56
N GLU A 602 -14.08 -5.12 12.80
CA GLU A 602 -13.64 -6.46 12.43
C GLU A 602 -13.41 -6.52 10.92
N LEU A 603 -12.33 -7.19 10.51
CA LEU A 603 -12.08 -7.54 9.12
C LEU A 603 -12.39 -9.03 8.95
N LEU A 604 -13.32 -9.33 8.04
CA LEU A 604 -13.77 -10.69 7.78
C LEU A 604 -13.32 -11.08 6.38
N ARG A 605 -12.82 -12.32 6.26
CA ARG A 605 -12.52 -12.91 4.97
C ARG A 605 -13.74 -13.69 4.48
N VAL A 606 -14.09 -13.49 3.20
CA VAL A 606 -15.26 -14.05 2.52
C VAL A 606 -14.82 -14.93 1.36
#